data_AF-A0A3D6DY78-F1
#
_entry.id   AF-A0A3D6DY78-F1
#
_cell.length_a   1.000
_cell.length_b   1.000
_cell.length_c   1.000
_cell.angle_alpha   90.00
_cell.angle_beta   90.00
_cell.angle_gamma   90.00
#
_symmetry.space_group_name_H-M   'P 1'
#
loop_
_entity.id
_entity.type
_entity.pdbx_description
1 polymer ?
#
loop_
_entity_poly.entity_id
_entity_poly.type
_entity_poly.pdbx_seq_one_letter_code
_entity_poly.pdbx_strand_id
1 'polypeptide(L)'
;MNVSQDLSILHLILNASAVVQAVMLLLAGVSFMSWYYIFRKWFTVKAARRQTEQFERDFWSGGDLNSLYQSAINDRHSTGSMERIFEAGFREFTKLRSQKNLDAKDVIDGSRRAMRATYQREMDSIDSHLAFLASVGSVSPYVGLFGTV
;
A
#
# COMPACT_ATOMS: atom_id res chain seq x y z
N MET A 1 -53.22 -6.38 -13.89
CA MET A 1 -52.13 -5.64 -14.56
C MET A 1 -51.11 -5.32 -13.48
N ASN A 2 -50.10 -6.18 -13.30
CA ASN A 2 -49.14 -6.10 -12.20
C ASN A 2 -48.01 -5.13 -12.55
N VAL A 3 -48.26 -3.84 -12.36
CA VAL A 3 -47.27 -2.75 -12.52
C VAL A 3 -45.98 -3.01 -11.70
N SER A 4 -46.07 -3.82 -10.64
CA SER A 4 -44.94 -4.24 -9.80
C SER A 4 -43.97 -5.23 -10.48
N GLN A 5 -44.42 -6.03 -11.47
CA GLN A 5 -43.53 -6.95 -12.19
C GLN A 5 -42.74 -6.24 -13.29
N ASP A 6 -43.34 -5.26 -13.96
CA ASP A 6 -42.68 -4.44 -14.99
C ASP A 6 -41.59 -3.52 -14.42
N LEU A 7 -41.67 -3.17 -13.13
CA LEU A 7 -40.69 -2.35 -12.41
C LEU A 7 -39.64 -3.16 -11.63
N SER A 8 -39.59 -4.48 -11.81
CA SER A 8 -38.52 -5.29 -11.20
C SER A 8 -37.19 -4.91 -11.85
N ILE A 9 -36.19 -4.52 -11.04
CA ILE A 9 -34.83 -4.16 -11.50
C ILE A 9 -34.25 -5.27 -12.38
N LEU A 10 -34.53 -6.54 -12.03
CA LEU A 10 -34.13 -7.70 -12.82
C LEU A 10 -34.80 -7.73 -14.20
N HIS A 11 -36.09 -7.39 -14.29
CA HIS A 11 -36.80 -7.34 -15.55
C HIS A 11 -36.27 -6.21 -16.45
N LEU A 12 -35.95 -5.04 -15.88
CA LEU A 12 -35.35 -3.92 -16.61
C LEU A 12 -33.96 -4.28 -17.17
N ILE A 13 -33.15 -4.98 -16.38
CA ILE A 13 -31.82 -5.45 -16.79
C ILE A 13 -31.94 -6.53 -17.89
N LEU A 14 -32.85 -7.49 -17.72
CA LEU A 14 -33.05 -8.60 -18.68
C LEU A 14 -33.59 -8.13 -20.04
N ASN A 15 -34.34 -7.02 -20.07
CA ASN A 15 -34.84 -6.41 -21.31
C ASN A 15 -33.86 -5.40 -21.93
N ALA A 16 -32.74 -5.07 -21.27
CA ALA A 16 -31.72 -4.21 -21.84
C ALA A 16 -30.95 -4.92 -22.97
N SER A 17 -30.30 -4.15 -23.85
CA SER A 17 -29.49 -4.74 -24.93
C SER A 17 -28.33 -5.56 -24.36
N ALA A 18 -27.88 -6.58 -25.10
CA ALA A 18 -26.77 -7.44 -24.69
C ALA A 18 -25.49 -6.64 -24.34
N VAL A 19 -25.28 -5.50 -24.99
CA VAL A 19 -24.16 -4.59 -24.69
C VAL A 19 -24.33 -3.94 -23.32
N VAL A 20 -25.51 -3.43 -22.98
CA VAL A 20 -25.78 -2.81 -21.66
C VAL A 20 -25.63 -3.85 -20.55
N GLN A 21 -26.16 -5.07 -20.75
CA GLN A 21 -26.02 -6.16 -19.80
C GLN A 21 -24.54 -6.50 -19.54
N ALA A 22 -23.71 -6.58 -20.58
CA ALA A 22 -22.28 -6.81 -20.45
C ALA A 22 -21.57 -5.68 -19.68
N VAL A 23 -21.90 -4.42 -19.97
CA VAL A 23 -21.35 -3.24 -19.28
C VAL A 23 -21.72 -3.26 -17.79
N MET A 24 -22.99 -3.52 -17.45
CA MET A 24 -23.45 -3.61 -16.06
C MET A 24 -22.75 -4.74 -15.30
N LEU A 25 -22.58 -5.91 -15.93
CA LEU A 25 -21.86 -7.05 -15.35
C LEU A 25 -20.38 -6.70 -15.10
N LEU A 26 -19.72 -6.05 -16.07
CA LEU A 26 -18.34 -5.59 -15.92
C LEU A 26 -18.21 -4.59 -14.76
N LEU A 27 -19.08 -3.58 -14.70
CA LEU A 27 -19.07 -2.58 -13.64
C LEU A 27 -19.31 -3.20 -12.27
N ALA A 28 -20.21 -4.18 -12.18
CA ALA A 28 -20.42 -4.95 -10.95
C ALA A 28 -19.15 -5.70 -10.53
N GLY A 29 -18.50 -6.41 -11.45
CA GLY A 29 -17.24 -7.13 -11.18
C GLY A 29 -16.12 -6.19 -10.72
N VAL A 30 -15.96 -5.04 -11.39
CA VAL A 30 -14.98 -4.01 -11.02
C VAL A 30 -15.29 -3.40 -9.64
N SER A 31 -16.57 -3.23 -9.30
CA SER A 31 -16.99 -2.75 -7.97
C SER A 31 -16.56 -3.71 -6.87
N PHE A 32 -16.83 -5.02 -7.03
CA PHE A 32 -16.37 -6.03 -6.07
C PHE A 32 -14.85 -6.05 -5.91
N MET A 33 -14.12 -5.97 -7.02
CA MET A 33 -12.65 -5.92 -6.99
C MET A 33 -12.14 -4.65 -6.28
N SER A 34 -12.81 -3.51 -6.46
CA SER A 34 -12.45 -2.26 -5.80
C SER A 34 -12.60 -2.36 -4.29
N TRP A 35 -13.71 -2.92 -3.80
CA TRP A 35 -13.91 -3.19 -2.37
C TRP A 35 -12.83 -4.10 -1.79
N TYR A 36 -12.47 -5.17 -2.50
CA TYR A 36 -11.37 -6.04 -2.09
C TYR A 36 -10.05 -5.28 -1.91
N TYR A 37 -9.67 -4.43 -2.88
CA TYR A 37 -8.47 -3.61 -2.78
C TYR A 37 -8.55 -2.57 -1.65
N ILE A 38 -9.71 -1.92 -1.46
CA ILE A 38 -9.92 -0.93 -0.39
C ILE A 38 -9.68 -1.57 0.98
N PHE A 39 -10.33 -2.70 1.27
CA PHE A 39 -10.16 -3.38 2.55
C PHE A 39 -8.73 -3.86 2.75
N ARG A 40 -8.14 -4.51 1.74
CA ARG A 40 -6.74 -4.96 1.79
C ARG A 40 -5.80 -3.80 2.13
N LYS A 41 -5.96 -2.67 1.45
CA LYS A 41 -5.15 -1.46 1.67
C LYS A 41 -5.32 -0.90 3.07
N TRP A 42 -6.56 -0.84 3.55
CA TRP A 42 -6.87 -0.37 4.89
C TRP A 42 -6.17 -1.21 5.96
N PHE A 43 -6.20 -2.54 5.83
CA PHE A 43 -5.48 -3.43 6.74
C PHE A 43 -3.96 -3.25 6.65
N THR A 44 -3.38 -3.15 5.45
CA THR A 44 -1.93 -2.92 5.26
C THR A 44 -1.48 -1.62 5.93
N VAL A 45 -2.16 -0.51 5.69
CA VAL A 45 -1.80 0.80 6.27
C VAL A 45 -1.96 0.78 7.79
N LYS A 46 -3.04 0.19 8.30
CA LYS A 46 -3.28 0.07 9.75
C LYS A 46 -2.21 -0.77 10.43
N ALA A 47 -1.81 -1.89 9.82
CA ALA A 47 -0.74 -2.74 10.33
C ALA A 47 0.62 -2.03 10.32
N ALA A 48 0.97 -1.36 9.21
CA ALA A 48 2.20 -0.60 9.09
C ALA A 48 2.28 0.52 10.14
N ARG A 49 1.19 1.27 10.33
CA ARG A 49 1.12 2.32 11.35
C ARG A 49 1.35 1.78 12.77
N ARG A 50 0.70 0.68 13.13
CA ARG A 50 0.87 0.05 14.45
C ARG A 50 2.31 -0.39 14.70
N GLN A 51 2.96 -0.98 13.70
CA GLN A 51 4.37 -1.40 13.78
C GLN A 51 5.30 -0.19 13.93
N THR A 52 5.07 0.87 13.15
CA THR A 52 5.84 2.12 13.27
C THR A 52 5.70 2.74 14.67
N GLU A 53 4.49 2.84 15.21
CA GLU A 53 4.26 3.40 16.55
C GLU A 53 4.94 2.56 17.65
N GLN A 54 5.01 1.24 17.47
CA GLN A 54 5.72 0.36 18.41
C GLN A 54 7.23 0.58 18.35
N PHE A 55 7.81 0.51 17.16
CA PHE A 55 9.23 0.77 16.97
C PHE A 55 9.66 2.15 17.46
N GLU A 56 8.84 3.18 17.20
CA GLU A 56 9.12 4.55 17.64
C GLU A 56 9.20 4.64 19.17
N ARG A 57 8.29 3.99 19.90
CA ARG A 57 8.36 3.92 21.37
C ARG A 57 9.64 3.23 21.84
N ASP A 58 10.00 2.12 21.21
CA ASP A 58 11.19 1.35 21.58
C ASP A 58 12.47 2.17 21.29
N PHE A 59 12.50 2.88 20.15
CA PHE A 59 13.59 3.79 19.78
C PHE A 59 13.75 4.95 20.78
N TRP A 60 12.65 5.60 21.19
CA TRP A 60 12.69 6.73 22.13
C TRP A 60 12.84 6.31 23.60
N SER A 61 12.61 5.05 23.93
CA SER A 61 12.76 4.53 25.30
C SER A 61 14.20 4.58 25.84
N GLY A 62 15.18 4.91 24.98
CA GLY A 62 16.58 5.10 25.37
C GLY A 62 17.41 3.81 25.40
N GLY A 63 16.92 2.73 24.79
CA GLY A 63 17.68 1.49 24.63
C GLY A 63 18.91 1.65 23.73
N ASP A 64 19.90 0.75 23.87
CA ASP A 64 21.10 0.73 23.03
C ASP A 64 20.70 0.49 21.56
N LEU A 65 21.08 1.40 20.67
CA LEU A 65 20.86 1.31 19.22
C LEU A 65 21.37 -0.01 18.63
N ASN A 66 22.44 -0.58 19.18
CA ASN A 66 22.92 -1.89 18.74
C ASN A 66 21.95 -3.02 19.12
N SER A 67 21.33 -2.95 20.31
CA SER A 67 20.32 -3.92 20.74
C SER A 67 19.07 -3.85 19.85
N LEU A 68 18.65 -2.63 19.48
CA LEU A 68 17.53 -2.40 18.57
C LEU A 68 17.83 -2.94 17.16
N TYR A 69 19.07 -2.76 16.69
CA TYR A 69 19.53 -3.32 15.42
C TYR A 69 19.53 -4.85 15.43
N GLN A 70 19.99 -5.48 16.52
CA GLN A 70 19.96 -6.95 16.66
C GLN A 70 18.53 -7.49 16.66
N SER A 71 17.60 -6.82 17.36
CA SER A 71 16.17 -7.17 17.32
C SER A 71 15.60 -7.07 15.91
N ALA A 72 15.92 -5.99 15.18
CA ALA A 72 15.46 -5.81 13.80
C ALA A 72 15.98 -6.88 12.83
N ILE A 73 17.23 -7.36 13.00
CA ILE A 73 17.79 -8.43 12.17
C ILE A 73 17.17 -9.79 12.48
N ASN A 74 16.94 -10.07 13.77
CA ASN A 74 16.44 -11.36 14.22
C ASN A 74 14.95 -11.55 13.89
N ASP A 75 14.16 -10.48 13.88
CA ASP A 75 12.71 -10.55 13.69
C ASP A 75 12.28 -10.25 12.24
N ARG A 76 12.89 -10.96 11.29
CA ARG A 76 12.69 -10.79 9.83
C ARG A 76 11.25 -11.02 9.32
N HIS A 77 10.39 -11.66 10.11
CA HIS A 77 9.03 -12.01 9.70
C HIS A 77 7.96 -11.06 10.25
N SER A 78 8.30 -10.21 11.23
CA SER A 78 7.39 -9.21 11.82
C SER A 78 7.89 -7.76 11.67
N THR A 79 8.86 -7.53 10.79
CA THR A 79 9.60 -6.27 10.74
C THR A 79 8.78 -5.14 10.11
N GLY A 80 8.55 -4.08 10.88
CA GLY A 80 7.87 -2.87 10.43
C GLY A 80 8.60 -2.16 9.29
N SER A 81 7.89 -1.36 8.49
CA SER A 81 8.52 -0.53 7.46
C SER A 81 9.57 0.42 8.07
N MET A 82 9.29 0.98 9.24
CA MET A 82 10.25 1.87 9.94
C MET A 82 11.49 1.12 10.44
N GLU A 83 11.32 -0.09 10.96
CA GLU A 83 12.43 -0.96 11.37
C GLU A 83 13.36 -1.30 10.21
N ARG A 84 12.80 -1.63 9.04
CA ARG A 84 13.59 -1.91 7.82
C ARG A 84 14.39 -0.69 7.36
N ILE A 85 13.82 0.50 7.46
CA ILE A 85 14.53 1.76 7.17
C ILE A 85 15.69 1.96 8.14
N PHE A 86 15.46 1.74 9.43
CA PHE A 86 16.49 1.83 10.47
C PHE A 86 17.60 0.79 10.25
N GLU A 87 17.25 -0.47 10.02
CA GLU A 87 18.18 -1.58 9.74
C GLU A 87 19.08 -1.22 8.55
N ALA A 88 18.51 -0.73 7.44
CA ALA A 88 19.27 -0.35 6.26
C ALA A 88 20.24 0.81 6.53
N GLY A 89 19.79 1.83 7.27
CA GLY A 89 20.63 2.96 7.66
C GLY A 89 21.76 2.57 8.59
N PHE A 90 21.46 1.79 9.64
CA PHE A 90 22.43 1.37 10.65
C PHE A 90 23.45 0.37 10.09
N ARG A 91 23.02 -0.52 9.19
CA ARG A 91 23.91 -1.41 8.45
C ARG A 91 24.90 -0.64 7.58
N GLU A 92 24.43 0.37 6.85
CA GLU A 92 25.32 1.17 6.00
C GLU A 92 26.24 2.06 6.86
N PHE A 93 25.74 2.58 7.98
CA PHE A 93 26.54 3.33 8.96
C PHE A 93 27.71 2.50 9.51
N THR A 94 27.42 1.30 10.02
CA THR A 94 28.43 0.40 10.59
C THR A 94 29.45 -0.04 9.54
N LYS A 95 28.99 -0.33 8.32
CA LYS A 95 29.85 -0.66 7.18
C LYS A 95 30.77 0.51 6.78
N LEU A 96 30.26 1.73 6.63
CA LEU A 96 31.06 2.88 6.22
C LEU A 96 32.00 3.36 7.32
N ARG A 97 31.56 3.33 8.58
CA ARG A 97 32.40 3.65 9.75
C ARG A 97 33.60 2.70 9.90
N SER A 98 33.49 1.46 9.44
CA SER A 98 34.60 0.50 9.46
C SER A 98 35.73 0.83 8.46
N GLN A 99 35.47 1.72 7.51
CA GLN A 99 36.43 2.09 6.47
C GLN A 99 37.29 3.27 6.94
N LYS A 100 38.62 3.09 6.93
CA LYS A 100 39.57 4.06 7.52
C LYS A 100 39.74 5.39 6.77
N ASN A 101 39.18 5.52 5.55
CA ASN A 101 39.42 6.67 4.66
C ASN A 101 38.17 7.53 4.39
N LEU A 102 37.06 7.33 5.13
CA LEU A 102 35.86 8.15 4.96
C LEU A 102 35.76 9.20 6.06
N ASP A 103 35.38 10.40 5.67
CA ASP A 103 35.00 11.44 6.63
C ASP A 103 33.67 11.07 7.30
N ALA A 104 33.46 11.56 8.53
CA ALA A 104 32.21 11.35 9.27
C ALA A 104 30.99 11.84 8.47
N LYS A 105 31.16 12.88 7.64
CA LYS A 105 30.13 13.38 6.74
C LYS A 105 29.71 12.34 5.70
N ASP A 106 30.67 11.68 5.06
CA ASP A 106 30.40 10.69 4.03
C ASP A 106 29.71 9.44 4.59
N VAL A 107 30.09 9.04 5.81
CA VAL A 107 29.44 7.94 6.56
C VAL A 107 27.96 8.27 6.82
N ILE A 108 27.67 9.47 7.32
CA ILE A 108 26.29 9.91 7.61
C ILE A 108 25.48 10.02 6.32
N ASP A 109 26.05 10.61 5.27
CA ASP A 109 25.35 10.77 3.99
C ASP A 109 25.09 9.42 3.31
N GLY A 110 26.03 8.47 3.39
CA GLY A 110 25.80 7.10 2.92
C GLY A 110 24.67 6.40 3.67
N SER A 111 24.65 6.53 5.00
CA SER A 111 23.57 6.00 5.85
C SER A 111 22.22 6.61 5.48
N ARG A 112 22.18 7.94 5.29
CA ARG A 112 20.96 8.67 4.88
C ARG A 112 20.47 8.23 3.49
N ARG A 113 21.38 7.98 2.55
CA ARG A 113 21.02 7.45 1.23
C ARG A 113 20.40 6.05 1.33
N ALA A 114 20.99 5.16 2.15
CA ALA A 114 20.44 3.83 2.37
C ALA A 114 19.03 3.87 3.00
N MET A 115 18.83 4.74 4.00
CA MET A 115 17.52 4.98 4.60
C MET A 115 16.51 5.48 3.58
N ARG A 116 16.87 6.50 2.78
CA ARG A 116 15.98 7.05 1.73
C ARG A 116 15.61 6.02 0.67
N ALA A 117 16.57 5.22 0.21
CA ALA A 117 16.32 4.16 -0.76
C ALA A 117 15.35 3.11 -0.22
N THR A 118 15.47 2.75 1.06
CA THR A 118 14.56 1.79 1.71
C THR A 118 13.19 2.39 1.94
N TYR A 119 13.13 3.65 2.39
CA TYR A 119 11.88 4.39 2.54
C TYR A 119 11.08 4.42 1.23
N GLN A 120 11.74 4.72 0.11
CA GLN A 120 11.06 4.74 -1.18
C GLN A 120 10.49 3.37 -1.55
N ARG A 121 11.23 2.28 -1.35
CA ARG A 121 10.74 0.91 -1.63
C ARG A 121 9.56 0.54 -0.74
N GLU A 122 9.60 0.90 0.53
CA GLU A 122 8.48 0.68 1.45
C GLU A 122 7.25 1.49 1.02
N MET A 123 7.43 2.74 0.60
CA MET A 123 6.34 3.58 0.10
C MET A 123 5.76 3.01 -1.20
N ASP A 124 6.58 2.61 -2.16
CA ASP A 124 6.12 2.02 -3.43
C ASP A 124 5.30 0.74 -3.18
N SER A 125 5.71 -0.09 -2.20
CA SER A 125 4.95 -1.27 -1.77
C SER A 125 3.60 -0.88 -1.17
N ILE A 126 3.62 0.11 -0.26
CA ILE A 126 2.43 0.65 0.38
C ILE A 126 1.52 1.33 -0.62
N ASP A 127 1.99 1.89 -1.74
CA ASP A 127 1.20 2.62 -2.74
C ASP A 127 0.63 1.72 -3.84
N SER A 128 1.11 0.48 -3.97
CA SER A 128 0.64 -0.48 -4.97
C SER A 128 -0.90 -0.57 -5.07
N HIS A 129 -1.42 -0.68 -6.29
CA HIS A 129 -2.86 -0.79 -6.61
C HIS A 129 -3.72 0.48 -6.37
N LEU A 130 -3.17 1.58 -5.83
CA LEU A 130 -3.91 2.84 -5.76
C LEU A 130 -4.23 3.41 -7.15
N ALA A 131 -3.30 3.26 -8.10
CA ALA A 131 -3.50 3.67 -9.48
C ALA A 131 -4.70 2.95 -10.12
N PHE A 132 -4.90 1.66 -9.83
CA PHE A 132 -6.05 0.91 -10.31
C PHE A 132 -7.36 1.48 -9.76
N LEU A 133 -7.45 1.73 -8.45
CA LEU A 133 -8.62 2.35 -7.83
C LEU A 133 -8.91 3.74 -8.40
N ALA A 134 -7.86 4.54 -8.65
CA ALA A 134 -7.98 5.85 -9.28
C ALA A 134 -8.52 5.75 -10.71
N SER A 135 -8.00 4.83 -11.53
CA SER A 135 -8.47 4.59 -12.90
C SER A 135 -9.90 4.07 -12.93
N VAL A 136 -10.26 3.14 -12.05
CA VAL A 136 -11.64 2.64 -11.96
C VAL A 136 -12.60 3.76 -11.58
N GLY A 137 -12.22 4.59 -10.60
CA GLY A 137 -13.03 5.74 -10.18
C GLY A 137 -13.24 6.76 -11.30
N SER A 138 -12.23 7.02 -12.13
CA SER A 138 -12.33 8.01 -13.21
C SER A 138 -12.99 7.49 -14.48
N VAL A 139 -12.80 6.21 -14.83
CA VAL A 139 -13.26 5.62 -16.10
C VAL A 139 -14.67 5.03 -15.99
N SER A 140 -15.11 4.60 -14.81
CA SER A 140 -16.44 4.00 -14.61
C SER A 140 -17.63 4.85 -15.09
N PRO A 141 -17.64 6.20 -14.96
CA PRO A 141 -18.74 7.01 -15.48
C PRO A 141 -18.85 6.96 -17.00
N TYR A 142 -17.71 6.97 -17.70
CA TYR A 142 -17.65 6.91 -19.17
C TYR A 142 -18.12 5.54 -19.69
N VAL A 143 -17.73 4.46 -18.99
CA VAL A 143 -18.19 3.11 -19.30
C VAL A 143 -19.70 2.98 -19.10
N GLY A 144 -20.25 3.59 -18.04
CA GLY A 144 -21.70 3.66 -17.84
C GLY A 144 -22.42 4.44 -18.95
N LEU A 145 -21.88 5.61 -19.33
CA LEU A 145 -22.44 6.42 -20.42
C LEU A 145 -22.44 5.67 -21.76
N PHE A 146 -21.38 4.91 -22.08
CA PHE A 146 -21.31 4.08 -23.28
C PHE A 146 -22.46 3.06 -23.35
N GLY A 147 -22.91 2.51 -22.23
CA GLY A 147 -24.06 1.60 -22.20
C GLY A 147 -25.41 2.29 -22.46
N THR A 148 -25.45 3.63 -22.48
CA THR A 148 -26.69 4.40 -22.67
C THR A 148 -26.83 5.06 -24.05
N VAL A 149 -25.74 5.10 -24.83
CA VAL A 149 -25.72 5.57 -26.24
C VAL A 149 -25.97 4.40 -27.20
#